data_AF-A0A527G3C8-F1
#
_entry.id   AF-A0A527G3C8-F1
#
_cell.length_a   1.000
_cell.length_b   1.000
_cell.length_c   1.000
_cell.angle_alpha   90.00
_cell.angle_beta   90.00
_cell.angle_gamma   90.00
#
_symmetry.space_group_name_H-M   'P 1'
#
loop_
_entity.id
_entity.type
_entity.pdbx_description
1 polymer ?
#
loop_
_entity_poly.entity_id
_entity_poly.type
_entity_poly.pdbx_seq_one_letter_code
_entity_poly.pdbx_strand_id
1 'polypeptide(L)' 'ERECSLQRRRQKVWEEAPSRALSDRLREDLCASAVALAKAVKYSGAGTVEYLYDDEADRFYFIEMNTRI' A
#
# COMPACT_ATOMS: atom_id res chain seq x y z
N GLU A 1 -2.32 -0.43 6.79
CA GLU A 1 -2.23 0.18 5.45
C GLU A 1 -2.91 1.54 5.44
N ARG A 2 -2.68 2.36 4.40
CA ARG A 2 -3.25 3.69 4.28
C ARG A 2 -3.95 3.83 2.93
N GLU A 3 -5.04 4.57 2.93
CA GLU A 3 -5.74 5.00 1.72
C GLU A 3 -5.23 6.38 1.31
N CYS A 4 -4.83 6.51 0.04
CA CYS A 4 -4.22 7.73 -0.50
C CYS A 4 -4.79 8.09 -1.88
N SER A 5 -5.95 7.58 -2.27
CA SER A 5 -6.59 7.81 -3.58
C SER A 5 -7.01 9.26 -3.82
N LEU A 6 -7.28 10.04 -2.77
CA LEU A 6 -7.56 11.47 -2.90
C LEU A 6 -6.29 12.26 -3.25
N GLN A 7 -6.06 12.38 -4.55
CA GLN A 7 -4.89 13.03 -5.12
C GLN A 7 -5.28 14.12 -6.11
N ARG A 8 -4.45 15.16 -6.21
CA ARG A 8 -4.57 16.20 -7.25
C ARG A 8 -3.25 16.30 -7.99
N ARG A 9 -3.27 16.03 -9.31
CA ARG A 9 -2.06 16.09 -10.15
C ARG A 9 -0.89 15.24 -9.59
N ARG A 10 -1.19 14.00 -9.15
CA ARG A 10 -0.22 13.05 -8.54
C ARG A 10 0.37 13.49 -7.19
N GLN A 11 -0.26 14.45 -6.53
CA GLN A 11 0.06 14.82 -5.15
C GLN A 11 -1.00 14.24 -4.22
N LYS A 12 -0.57 13.50 -3.19
CA LYS A 12 -1.45 13.05 -2.09
C LYS A 12 -1.98 14.28 -1.35
N VAL A 13 -3.31 14.44 -1.30
CA VAL A 13 -3.99 15.57 -0.64
C VAL A 13 -4.61 15.15 0.69
N TRP A 14 -5.17 13.94 0.73
CA TRP A 14 -5.74 13.36 1.92
C TRP A 14 -5.26 11.91 2.05
N GLU A 15 -4.86 11.54 3.26
CA GLU A 15 -4.45 10.18 3.60
C GLU A 15 -5.19 9.75 4.86
N GLU A 16 -5.74 8.54 4.86
CA GLU A 16 -6.43 7.97 6.01
C GLU A 16 -5.95 6.56 6.33
N ALA A 17 -6.07 6.16 7.58
CA ALA A 17 -5.66 4.85 8.08
C ALA A 17 -6.67 4.33 9.11
N PRO A 18 -7.10 3.05 9.01
CA PRO A 18 -6.88 2.11 7.91
C PRO A 18 -7.70 2.46 6.65
N SER A 19 -7.47 1.77 5.51
CA SER A 19 -8.33 1.94 4.35
C SER A 19 -9.69 1.28 4.60
N ARG A 20 -10.78 2.02 4.34
CA ARG A 20 -12.15 1.50 4.41
C ARG A 20 -12.56 0.70 3.17
N ALA A 21 -11.81 0.83 2.08
CA ALA A 21 -12.11 0.16 0.81
C ALA A 21 -11.70 -1.33 0.81
N LEU A 22 -10.82 -1.73 1.72
CA LEU A 22 -10.29 -3.10 1.76
C LEU A 22 -11.07 -3.98 2.73
N SER A 23 -11.38 -5.19 2.29
CA SER A 23 -11.81 -6.27 3.18
C SER A 23 -10.66 -6.71 4.10
N ASP A 24 -10.99 -7.34 5.23
CA ASP A 24 -9.97 -7.81 6.18
C ASP A 24 -9.01 -8.81 5.53
N ARG A 25 -9.53 -9.70 4.68
CA ARG A 25 -8.71 -10.65 3.91
C ARG A 25 -7.72 -9.94 2.99
N LEU A 26 -8.21 -8.99 2.19
CA LEU A 26 -7.34 -8.29 1.22
C LEU A 26 -6.29 -7.44 1.94
N ARG A 27 -6.63 -6.86 3.09
CA ARG A 27 -5.70 -6.15 3.97
C ARG A 27 -4.58 -7.07 4.46
N GLU A 28 -4.92 -8.27 4.92
CA GLU A 28 -3.93 -9.27 5.36
C GLU A 28 -2.99 -9.67 4.22
N ASP A 29 -3.54 -9.95 3.03
CA ASP A 29 -2.77 -10.33 1.84
C ASP A 29 -1.81 -9.20 1.39
N LEU A 30 -2.30 -7.95 1.38
CA LEU A 30 -1.50 -6.77 1.04
C LEU A 30 -0.35 -6.55 2.05
N CYS A 31 -0.67 -6.65 3.35
CA CYS A 31 0.34 -6.50 4.41
C CYS A 31 1.38 -7.62 4.35
N ALA A 32 0.96 -8.87 4.11
CA ALA A 32 1.86 -10.01 3.95
C ALA A 32 2.80 -9.83 2.75
N SER A 33 2.28 -9.36 1.61
CA SER A 33 3.07 -9.01 0.43
C SER A 33 4.13 -7.95 0.75
N ALA A 34 3.76 -6.88 1.46
CA ALA A 34 4.70 -5.81 1.82
C ALA A 34 5.83 -6.31 2.75
N VAL A 35 5.48 -7.17 3.72
CA VAL A 35 6.46 -7.81 4.62
C VAL A 35 7.39 -8.75 3.85
N ALA A 36 6.86 -9.53 2.90
CA ALA A 36 7.66 -10.42 2.07
C ALA A 36 8.67 -9.64 1.23
N LEU A 37 8.26 -8.54 0.60
CA LEU A 37 9.13 -7.64 -0.16
C LEU A 37 10.26 -7.08 0.73
N ALA A 38 9.92 -6.50 1.88
CA ALA A 38 10.89 -5.93 2.80
C ALA A 38 11.93 -6.96 3.28
N LYS A 39 11.48 -8.19 3.57
CA LYS A 39 12.37 -9.30 3.93
C LYS A 39 13.29 -9.71 2.78
N ALA A 40 12.76 -9.82 1.56
CA ALA A 40 13.52 -10.23 0.37
C ALA A 40 14.70 -9.30 0.08
N VAL A 41 14.52 -7.99 0.31
CA VAL A 41 15.58 -6.99 0.11
C VAL A 41 16.37 -6.67 1.38
N LYS A 42 16.11 -7.39 2.50
CA LYS A 42 16.73 -7.17 3.82
C LYS A 42 16.62 -5.70 4.26
N TYR A 43 15.46 -5.09 4.01
CA TYR A 43 15.24 -3.67 4.29
C TYR A 43 15.36 -3.37 5.78
N SER A 44 15.91 -2.21 6.11
CA SER A 44 16.03 -1.70 7.47
C SER A 44 15.65 -0.23 7.51
N GLY A 45 14.96 0.18 8.58
CA GLY A 45 14.39 1.52 8.73
C GLY A 45 12.89 1.57 8.41
N ALA A 46 12.37 2.79 8.21
CA ALA A 46 10.98 3.03 7.88
C ALA A 46 10.82 3.29 6.39
N GLY A 47 9.86 2.61 5.77
CA GLY A 47 9.50 2.78 4.37
C GLY A 47 8.04 2.43 4.13
N THR A 48 7.55 2.76 2.94
CA THR A 48 6.19 2.44 2.50
C THR A 48 6.25 1.58 1.24
N VAL A 49 5.30 0.66 1.11
CA VAL A 49 5.10 -0.11 -0.13
C VAL A 49 3.79 0.37 -0.71
N GLU A 50 3.84 0.92 -1.92
CA GLU A 50 2.67 1.50 -2.60
C GLU A 50 2.09 0.49 -3.57
N TYR A 51 0.76 0.38 -3.54
CA TYR A 51 -0.03 -0.52 -4.37
C TYR A 51 -1.13 0.27 -5.08
N LEU A 52 -1.52 -0.21 -6.26
CA LEU A 52 -2.78 0.15 -6.90
C LEU A 52 -3.83 -0.90 -6.54
N TYR A 53 -5.01 -0.48 -6.12
CA TYR A 53 -6.15 -1.36 -5.89
C TYR A 53 -7.18 -1.17 -7.02
N ASP A 54 -7.68 -2.28 -7.55
CA ASP A 54 -8.74 -2.38 -8.54
C ASP A 54 -9.97 -2.97 -7.85
N ASP A 55 -11.03 -2.17 -7.71
CA ASP A 55 -12.25 -2.50 -6.99
C ASP A 55 -13.19 -3.43 -7.79
N GLU A 56 -13.16 -3.36 -9.12
CA GLU A 56 -13.91 -4.28 -9.98
C GLU A 56 -13.31 -5.68 -9.95
N ALA A 57 -11.98 -5.79 -9.92
CA ALA A 57 -11.27 -7.06 -9.93
C ALA A 57 -11.00 -7.64 -8.53
N ASP A 58 -11.17 -6.85 -7.46
CA ASP A 58 -10.78 -7.16 -6.07
C ASP A 58 -9.29 -7.59 -5.97
N ARG A 59 -8.42 -6.82 -6.63
CA ARG A 59 -6.98 -7.13 -6.76
C ARG A 59 -6.11 -5.91 -6.50
N PHE A 60 -4.93 -6.15 -5.93
CA PHE A 60 -3.90 -5.14 -5.78
C PHE A 60 -2.66 -5.46 -6.63
N TYR A 61 -1.97 -4.41 -7.06
CA TYR A 61 -0.77 -4.47 -7.89
C TYR A 61 0.33 -3.61 -7.28
N PHE A 62 1.54 -4.15 -7.15
CA PHE A 62 2.70 -3.39 -6.64
C PHE A 62 3.10 -2.28 -7.60
N ILE A 63 3.36 -1.08 -7.07
CA ILE A 63 3.90 0.06 -7.82
C ILE A 63 5.38 0.25 -7.46
N GLU A 64 5.64 0.59 -6.20
CA GLU A 64 6.98 0.94 -5.74
C GLU A 64 7.12 0.78 -4.23
N MET A 65 8.36 0.86 -3.75
CA MET A 65 8.68 1.00 -2.34
C MET A 65 9.39 2.34 -2.11
N ASN A 66 8.82 3.23 -1.30
CA ASN A 66 9.50 4.42 -0.83
C ASN A 66 10.34 4.05 0.38
N THR A 67 11.68 4.12 0.24
CA THR A 67 12.64 3.72 1.28
C THR A 67 12.91 4.82 2.31
N ARG A 68 11.88 5.59 2.64
CA ARG A 68 11.91 6.73 3.57
C ARG A 68 10.55 6.90 4.22
N ILE A 69 10.53 7.72 5.28
CA ILE A 69 9.30 8.26 5.86
C ILE A 69 8.66 9.32 4.94
#